data_AF-A0A950M2E1-F1
#
_entry.id   AF-A0A950M2E1-F1
#
_cell.length_a   1.000
_cell.length_b   1.000
_cell.length_c   1.000
_cell.angle_alpha   90.00
_cell.angle_beta   90.00
_cell.angle_gamma   90.00
#
_symmetry.space_group_name_H-M   'P 1'
#
loop_
_entity.id
_entity.type
_entity.pdbx_description
1 polymer ?
#
loop_
_entity_poly.entity_id
_entity_poly.type
_entity_poly.pdbx_seq_one_letter_code
_entity_poly.pdbx_strand_id
1 'polypeptide(L)'
;MLRPQGVYRRLLAHMGAPLPSPVESISSPSNVDLVVEMWGLRANLQMLRTEMGDEMERRLLLAQSGLALVGLANPWLLDPVDRVVDSIDGRRIGHGTVTDIESITAARRRMDDALGGGSLLSAVREDLRVSINLLTRASYSAEVGRRLYSVTAEQARLASWLCFDTGRYALAQRYTQMALRAAHSAEDRQVGANVLGFAAFQAGARGDGVAAEAFSRIALAGGRGALTPAVEGAVHARLGMGRAGLGDSPGAAASFDTAERLLTSSDPEEEPDWIYWFKVGDLHGIIGVS
;
A
#
# COMPACT_ATOMS: atom_id res chain seq x y z
N MET A 1 25.11 -3.13 12.90
CA MET A 1 24.99 -3.46 11.46
C MET A 1 23.83 -4.44 11.31
N LEU A 2 22.60 -3.95 11.15
CA LEU A 2 21.37 -4.75 11.16
C LEU A 2 20.94 -5.02 9.70
N ARG A 3 20.81 -6.30 9.34
CA ARG A 3 20.41 -6.78 8.00
C ARG A 3 18.89 -6.95 7.93
N PRO A 4 18.18 -6.47 6.88
CA PRO A 4 16.77 -6.79 6.67
C PRO A 4 16.65 -8.03 5.77
N GLN A 5 16.38 -9.22 6.33
CA GLN A 5 16.27 -10.49 5.55
C GLN A 5 15.10 -11.42 5.92
N GLY A 6 14.09 -10.96 6.67
CA GLY A 6 13.02 -11.85 7.17
C GLY A 6 11.93 -12.25 6.17
N VAL A 7 11.63 -11.40 5.19
CA VAL A 7 10.47 -11.55 4.29
C VAL A 7 10.89 -12.04 2.90
N TYR A 8 11.99 -11.50 2.34
CA TYR A 8 12.54 -11.92 1.05
C TYR A 8 12.88 -13.42 0.96
N ARG A 9 13.32 -14.05 2.06
CA ARG A 9 13.71 -15.47 2.08
C ARG A 9 12.53 -16.44 2.07
N ARG A 10 11.34 -16.01 2.51
CA ARG A 10 10.14 -16.88 2.58
C ARG A 10 9.39 -16.95 1.25
N LEU A 11 9.36 -15.86 0.49
CA LEU A 11 8.79 -15.84 -0.88
C LEU A 11 9.59 -16.72 -1.86
N LEU A 12 10.91 -16.79 -1.72
CA LEU A 12 11.79 -17.59 -2.57
C LEU A 12 11.65 -19.12 -2.38
N ALA A 13 11.08 -19.58 -1.26
CA ALA A 13 10.94 -21.00 -0.96
C ALA A 13 9.71 -21.67 -1.61
N HIS A 14 8.80 -20.91 -2.25
CA HIS A 14 7.51 -21.42 -2.75
C HIS A 14 7.32 -21.37 -4.29
N MET A 15 8.30 -20.92 -5.08
CA MET A 15 8.15 -20.72 -6.55
C MET A 15 8.37 -22.00 -7.39
N GLY A 16 7.75 -23.13 -7.02
CA GLY A 16 7.95 -24.42 -7.70
C GLY A 16 6.68 -25.24 -7.96
N ALA A 17 5.62 -24.69 -8.55
CA ALA A 17 4.42 -25.46 -8.93
C ALA A 17 3.76 -24.98 -10.25
N PRO A 18 3.12 -25.89 -11.02
CA PRO A 18 2.75 -25.68 -12.43
C PRO A 18 1.43 -24.90 -12.65
N LEU A 19 1.28 -24.33 -13.86
CA LEU A 19 0.18 -23.45 -14.30
C LEU A 19 -1.15 -24.19 -14.54
N PRO A 20 -2.32 -23.60 -14.19
CA PRO A 20 -3.64 -24.14 -14.56
C PRO A 20 -4.14 -23.64 -15.93
N SER A 21 -4.98 -24.48 -16.56
CA SER A 21 -5.56 -24.34 -17.92
C SER A 21 -6.61 -23.21 -18.07
N PRO A 22 -6.89 -22.75 -19.31
CA PRO A 22 -7.70 -21.53 -19.54
C PRO A 22 -9.22 -21.79 -19.42
N VAL A 23 -9.94 -20.78 -18.91
CA VAL A 23 -11.42 -20.79 -18.74
C VAL A 23 -12.09 -19.93 -19.82
N GLU A 24 -13.19 -20.45 -20.37
CA GLU A 24 -14.01 -19.90 -21.46
C GLU A 24 -14.79 -18.62 -21.10
N SER A 25 -15.12 -17.87 -22.15
CA SER A 25 -15.68 -16.52 -22.16
C SER A 25 -17.14 -16.40 -21.68
N ILE A 26 -17.41 -15.42 -20.82
CA ILE A 26 -18.76 -14.88 -20.57
C ILE A 26 -18.78 -13.42 -21.02
N SER A 27 -19.82 -13.05 -21.77
CA SER A 27 -20.06 -11.76 -22.42
C SER A 27 -20.27 -10.61 -21.40
N SER A 28 -19.49 -9.53 -21.53
CA SER A 28 -19.51 -8.35 -20.66
C SER A 28 -20.47 -7.23 -21.13
N PRO A 29 -21.12 -6.49 -20.22
CA PRO A 29 -21.72 -5.19 -20.51
C PRO A 29 -20.65 -4.12 -20.83
N SER A 30 -21.04 -3.01 -21.45
CA SER A 30 -20.15 -1.96 -21.98
C SER A 30 -19.15 -1.42 -20.95
N ASN A 31 -17.87 -1.38 -21.34
CA ASN A 31 -16.71 -0.99 -20.51
C ASN A 31 -16.78 0.38 -19.82
N VAL A 32 -17.66 1.29 -20.24
CA VAL A 32 -17.74 2.66 -19.70
C VAL A 32 -18.57 2.72 -18.41
N ASP A 33 -19.67 1.98 -18.33
CA ASP A 33 -20.54 1.96 -17.15
C ASP A 33 -19.87 1.23 -15.99
N LEU A 34 -19.12 0.15 -16.29
CA LEU A 34 -18.27 -0.54 -15.33
C LEU A 34 -17.16 0.36 -14.78
N VAL A 35 -16.56 1.24 -15.59
CA VAL A 35 -15.52 2.16 -15.13
C VAL A 35 -16.09 3.25 -14.23
N VAL A 36 -17.30 3.76 -14.45
CA VAL A 36 -17.88 4.76 -13.55
C VAL A 36 -18.33 4.14 -12.21
N GLU A 37 -18.97 2.95 -12.23
CA GLU A 37 -19.30 2.21 -11.00
C GLU A 37 -18.06 1.72 -10.24
N MET A 38 -17.01 1.28 -10.95
CA MET A 38 -15.70 0.91 -10.41
C MET A 38 -14.90 2.13 -9.92
N TRP A 39 -15.43 3.34 -9.94
CA TRP A 39 -14.78 4.50 -9.30
C TRP A 39 -15.67 5.13 -8.23
N GLY A 40 -16.92 4.67 -8.08
CA GLY A 40 -17.83 5.04 -6.99
C GLY A 40 -17.32 4.56 -5.63
N LEU A 41 -16.59 5.41 -4.91
CA LEU A 41 -15.99 5.11 -3.60
C LEU A 41 -17.03 4.61 -2.57
N ARG A 42 -18.26 5.17 -2.57
CA ARG A 42 -19.31 4.81 -1.61
C ARG A 42 -19.82 3.37 -1.71
N ALA A 43 -19.96 2.83 -2.93
CA ALA A 43 -20.49 1.47 -3.13
C ALA A 43 -19.48 0.40 -2.69
N ASN A 44 -18.19 0.65 -2.96
CA ASN A 44 -17.12 -0.26 -2.56
C ASN A 44 -16.86 -0.26 -1.05
N LEU A 45 -17.01 0.89 -0.39
CA LEU A 45 -16.88 0.98 1.07
C LEU A 45 -18.00 0.22 1.80
N GLN A 46 -19.22 0.18 1.23
CA GLN A 46 -20.31 -0.63 1.78
C GLN A 46 -20.06 -2.13 1.61
N MET A 47 -19.54 -2.57 0.45
CA MET A 47 -19.20 -3.98 0.19
C MET A 47 -18.09 -4.51 1.12
N LEU A 48 -17.06 -3.71 1.38
CA LEU A 48 -16.00 -4.07 2.33
C LEU A 48 -16.50 -4.16 3.78
N ARG A 49 -17.53 -3.38 4.14
CA ARG A 49 -18.14 -3.42 5.48
C ARG A 49 -18.91 -4.71 5.73
N THR A 50 -19.56 -5.29 4.71
CA THR A 50 -20.34 -6.54 4.83
C THR A 50 -19.45 -7.77 4.99
N GLU A 51 -18.27 -7.80 4.37
CA GLU A 51 -17.29 -8.90 4.56
C GLU A 51 -16.55 -8.84 5.91
N MET A 52 -16.65 -7.73 6.65
CA MET A 52 -16.04 -7.54 7.96
C MET A 52 -16.83 -8.13 9.14
N GLY A 53 -18.06 -8.60 8.90
CA GLY A 53 -19.01 -8.97 9.96
C GLY A 53 -18.78 -10.31 10.67
N ASP A 54 -18.00 -11.24 10.11
CA ASP A 54 -18.02 -12.65 10.54
C ASP A 54 -16.76 -13.14 11.29
N GLU A 55 -15.75 -12.27 11.47
CA GLU A 55 -14.44 -12.65 12.06
C GLU A 55 -14.30 -12.24 13.56
N MET A 56 -15.31 -11.56 14.11
CA MET A 56 -15.23 -10.94 15.45
C MET A 56 -15.30 -11.97 16.61
N GLU A 57 -15.88 -13.15 16.41
CA GLU A 57 -16.08 -14.13 17.50
C GLU A 57 -14.85 -15.00 17.84
N ARG A 58 -13.79 -15.00 17.03
CA ARG A 58 -12.58 -15.85 17.30
C ARG A 58 -11.47 -15.17 18.09
N ARG A 59 -11.54 -13.86 18.34
CA ARG A 59 -10.40 -13.05 18.84
C ARG A 59 -10.21 -13.01 20.35
N LEU A 60 -11.16 -13.52 21.14
CA LEU A 60 -11.09 -13.48 22.61
C LEU A 60 -10.09 -14.48 23.24
N LEU A 61 -9.49 -15.39 22.46
CA LEU A 61 -8.69 -16.51 23.00
C LEU A 61 -7.16 -16.44 22.80
N LEU A 62 -6.59 -15.39 22.17
CA LEU A 62 -5.14 -15.30 21.93
C LEU A 62 -4.42 -14.13 22.65
N ALA A 63 -5.07 -13.53 23.64
CA ALA A 63 -4.57 -12.37 24.41
C ALA A 63 -3.49 -12.73 25.48
N GLN A 64 -2.63 -13.73 25.25
CA GLN A 64 -1.61 -14.16 26.23
C GLN A 64 -0.17 -14.15 25.70
N SER A 65 0.28 -13.07 25.07
CA SER A 65 1.72 -12.82 24.90
C SER A 65 2.06 -11.36 25.19
N GLY A 66 3.22 -11.11 25.80
CA GLY A 66 3.65 -9.76 26.22
C GLY A 66 3.78 -8.73 25.10
N LEU A 67 3.79 -9.16 23.83
CA LEU A 67 3.71 -8.28 22.66
C LEU A 67 2.29 -7.73 22.41
N ALA A 68 1.25 -8.45 22.83
CA ALA A 68 -0.11 -7.91 22.87
C ALA A 68 -0.21 -6.72 23.86
N LEU A 69 0.57 -6.75 24.95
CA LEU A 69 0.66 -5.62 25.88
C LEU A 69 1.33 -4.39 25.25
N VAL A 70 2.28 -4.56 24.32
CA VAL A 70 2.87 -3.43 23.57
C VAL A 70 1.84 -2.80 22.63
N GLY A 71 1.03 -3.61 21.95
CA GLY A 71 -0.10 -3.13 21.15
C GLY A 71 -1.19 -2.44 21.99
N LEU A 72 -1.40 -2.89 23.22
CA LEU A 72 -2.31 -2.29 24.21
C LEU A 72 -1.72 -1.09 24.97
N ALA A 73 -0.39 -0.91 24.95
CA ALA A 73 0.32 0.23 25.55
C ALA A 73 0.45 1.41 24.57
N ASN A 74 0.13 1.20 23.29
CA ASN A 74 0.14 2.24 22.26
C ASN A 74 -0.78 3.45 22.59
N PRO A 75 -1.99 3.27 23.18
CA PRO A 75 -2.81 4.37 23.71
C PRO A 75 -2.20 5.12 24.91
N TRP A 76 -1.18 4.56 25.56
CA TRP A 76 -0.50 5.19 26.71
C TRP A 76 0.68 6.08 26.28
N LEU A 77 1.26 5.80 25.10
CA LEU A 77 2.32 6.61 24.49
C LEU A 77 1.76 7.72 23.58
N LEU A 78 0.55 7.52 23.09
CA LEU A 78 -0.15 8.44 22.21
C LEU A 78 -1.33 9.05 22.99
N ASP A 79 -1.20 10.33 23.32
CA ASP A 79 -2.25 11.27 23.75
C ASP A 79 -3.40 11.60 22.73
N PRO A 80 -3.55 11.00 21.50
CA PRO A 80 -4.58 11.37 20.53
C PRO A 80 -5.76 10.39 20.37
N VAL A 81 -5.84 9.28 21.12
CA VAL A 81 -7.00 8.35 20.98
C VAL A 81 -8.31 9.08 21.32
N ASP A 82 -8.31 9.93 22.34
CA ASP A 82 -9.49 10.70 22.74
C ASP A 82 -9.94 11.67 21.66
N ARG A 83 -9.00 12.35 20.98
CA ARG A 83 -9.30 13.28 19.87
C ARG A 83 -9.89 12.57 18.65
N VAL A 84 -9.41 11.37 18.34
CA VAL A 84 -9.95 10.57 17.23
C VAL A 84 -11.32 10.00 17.60
N VAL A 85 -11.51 9.50 18.82
CA VAL A 85 -12.80 8.97 19.30
C VAL A 85 -13.86 10.07 19.40
N ASP A 86 -13.53 11.25 19.93
CA ASP A 86 -14.42 12.41 20.01
C ASP A 86 -14.90 12.92 18.65
N SER A 87 -14.11 12.66 17.60
CA SER A 87 -14.43 13.09 16.23
C SER A 87 -15.41 12.17 15.50
N ILE A 88 -15.61 10.94 15.99
CA ILE A 88 -16.53 9.95 15.41
C ILE A 88 -18.01 10.36 15.60
N ASP A 89 -18.30 11.28 16.52
CA ASP A 89 -19.63 11.84 16.79
C ASP A 89 -20.06 12.99 15.85
N GLY A 90 -19.46 13.09 14.65
CA GLY A 90 -19.86 14.09 13.65
C GLY A 90 -19.29 15.50 13.88
N ARG A 91 -18.29 15.65 14.76
CA ARG A 91 -17.58 16.91 14.97
C ARG A 91 -16.62 17.20 13.81
N ARG A 92 -16.35 18.49 13.59
CA ARG A 92 -15.40 18.97 12.57
C ARG A 92 -13.99 18.50 12.92
N ILE A 93 -13.31 17.80 12.03
CA ILE A 93 -11.90 17.42 12.20
C ILE A 93 -10.97 18.49 11.61
N GLY A 94 -9.81 18.62 12.24
CA GLY A 94 -8.77 19.57 11.86
C GLY A 94 -7.45 18.89 11.54
N HIS A 95 -6.41 19.70 11.31
CA HIS A 95 -5.08 19.22 10.93
C HIS A 95 -4.47 18.27 11.95
N GLY A 96 -4.70 18.50 13.26
CA GLY A 96 -4.16 17.66 14.33
C GLY A 96 -4.60 16.20 14.23
N THR A 97 -5.91 15.96 14.05
CA THR A 97 -6.46 14.60 13.88
C THR A 97 -5.82 13.86 12.70
N VAL A 98 -5.62 14.56 11.57
CA VAL A 98 -5.00 13.94 10.39
C VAL A 98 -3.51 13.67 10.62
N THR A 99 -2.80 14.58 11.28
CA THR A 99 -1.40 14.36 11.70
C THR A 99 -1.26 13.15 12.63
N ASP A 100 -2.22 12.93 13.53
CA ASP A 100 -2.24 11.76 14.40
C ASP A 100 -2.40 10.45 13.57
N ILE A 101 -3.29 10.44 12.59
CA ILE A 101 -3.52 9.29 11.69
C ILE A 101 -2.29 9.02 10.78
N GLU A 102 -1.66 10.08 10.26
CA GLU A 102 -0.41 9.99 9.50
C GLU A 102 0.69 9.35 10.36
N SER A 103 0.84 9.79 11.62
CA SER A 103 1.82 9.26 12.56
C SER A 103 1.57 7.78 12.91
N ILE A 104 0.30 7.39 13.13
CA ILE A 104 -0.08 6.00 13.35
C ILE A 104 0.28 5.15 12.13
N THR A 105 -0.05 5.62 10.93
CA THR A 105 0.24 4.88 9.69
C THR A 105 1.74 4.73 9.47
N ALA A 106 2.52 5.77 9.79
CA ALA A 106 3.98 5.73 9.77
C ALA A 106 4.56 4.72 10.78
N ALA A 107 3.97 4.61 11.97
CA ALA A 107 4.34 3.59 12.95
C ALA A 107 3.99 2.17 12.46
N ARG A 108 2.81 1.98 11.83
CA ARG A 108 2.41 0.67 11.26
C ARG A 108 3.41 0.17 10.22
N ARG A 109 3.89 1.04 9.33
CA ARG A 109 4.92 0.68 8.33
C ARG A 109 6.19 0.12 9.01
N ARG A 110 6.71 0.84 10.00
CA ARG A 110 7.91 0.42 10.75
C ARG A 110 7.69 -0.86 11.57
N MET A 111 6.47 -1.09 12.06
CA MET A 111 6.11 -2.33 12.75
C MET A 111 6.07 -3.55 11.82
N ASP A 112 5.62 -3.37 10.57
CA ASP A 112 5.62 -4.45 9.58
C ASP A 112 7.03 -4.98 9.33
N ASP A 113 8.01 -4.07 9.14
CA ASP A 113 9.43 -4.42 8.97
C ASP A 113 9.99 -5.26 10.13
N ALA A 114 9.50 -5.03 11.35
CA ALA A 114 9.97 -5.69 12.56
C ALA A 114 9.27 -7.02 12.87
N LEU A 115 7.96 -7.12 12.61
CA LEU A 115 7.11 -8.22 13.08
C LEU A 115 6.76 -9.24 11.98
N GLY A 116 6.72 -8.82 10.72
CA GLY A 116 6.19 -9.61 9.60
C GLY A 116 4.65 -9.63 9.57
N GLY A 117 4.08 -9.58 8.35
CA GLY A 117 2.73 -9.05 8.10
C GLY A 117 1.49 -9.76 8.68
N GLY A 118 1.64 -10.92 9.34
CA GLY A 118 0.50 -11.69 9.85
C GLY A 118 -0.25 -11.03 11.01
N SER A 119 0.48 -10.44 11.97
CA SER A 119 -0.09 -9.86 13.20
C SER A 119 -0.62 -8.43 13.04
N LEU A 120 -0.25 -7.74 11.96
CA LEU A 120 -0.53 -6.31 11.79
C LEU A 120 -1.82 -6.02 11.02
N LEU A 121 -2.30 -6.97 10.20
CA LEU A 121 -3.43 -6.72 9.30
C LEU A 121 -4.71 -6.32 10.04
N SER A 122 -5.01 -6.93 11.19
CA SER A 122 -6.20 -6.57 11.98
C SER A 122 -6.16 -5.12 12.44
N ALA A 123 -4.97 -4.64 12.82
CA ALA A 123 -4.79 -3.31 13.35
C ALA A 123 -4.85 -2.25 12.23
N VAL A 124 -4.19 -2.51 11.09
CA VAL A 124 -4.27 -1.63 9.90
C VAL A 124 -5.70 -1.57 9.34
N ARG A 125 -6.46 -2.67 9.41
CA ARG A 125 -7.88 -2.67 9.02
C ARG A 125 -8.73 -1.78 9.92
N GLU A 126 -8.43 -1.71 11.21
CA GLU A 126 -9.16 -0.83 12.11
C GLU A 126 -8.78 0.64 11.89
N ASP A 127 -7.49 0.95 11.71
CA ASP A 127 -7.04 2.30 11.37
C ASP A 127 -7.75 2.79 10.10
N LEU A 128 -7.81 1.93 9.08
CA LEU A 128 -8.51 2.19 7.83
C LEU A 128 -10.03 2.39 8.03
N ARG A 129 -10.67 1.59 8.89
CA ARG A 129 -12.09 1.72 9.23
C ARG A 129 -12.38 3.08 9.86
N VAL A 130 -11.50 3.54 10.74
CA VAL A 130 -11.57 4.87 11.36
C VAL A 130 -11.45 5.96 10.30
N SER A 131 -10.44 5.92 9.44
CA SER A 131 -10.27 6.93 8.37
C SER A 131 -11.46 6.99 7.42
N ILE A 132 -12.01 5.83 7.03
CA ILE A 132 -13.23 5.74 6.21
C ILE A 132 -14.43 6.37 6.94
N ASN A 133 -14.57 6.14 8.25
CA ASN A 133 -15.64 6.74 9.03
C ASN A 133 -15.52 8.28 9.03
N LEU A 134 -14.31 8.79 9.25
CA LEU A 134 -14.04 10.23 9.20
C LEU A 134 -14.35 10.83 7.83
N LEU A 135 -13.90 10.21 6.74
CA LEU A 135 -14.19 10.64 5.36
C LEU A 135 -15.68 10.65 5.02
N THR A 136 -16.49 9.82 5.71
CA THR A 136 -17.91 9.68 5.38
C THR A 136 -18.84 10.43 6.32
N ARG A 137 -18.41 10.72 7.55
CA ARG A 137 -19.27 11.26 8.62
C ARG A 137 -18.79 12.58 9.21
N ALA A 138 -17.50 12.88 9.16
CA ALA A 138 -16.97 14.13 9.71
C ALA A 138 -17.13 15.29 8.72
N SER A 139 -17.14 16.51 9.25
CA SER A 139 -16.96 17.72 8.43
C SER A 139 -15.50 18.17 8.48
N TYR A 140 -14.96 18.67 7.37
CA TYR A 140 -13.56 19.09 7.25
C TYR A 140 -13.37 20.09 6.11
N SER A 141 -12.25 20.82 6.11
CA SER A 141 -11.86 21.65 4.97
C SER A 141 -11.39 20.77 3.81
N ALA A 142 -11.40 21.30 2.58
CA ALA A 142 -10.90 20.58 1.41
C ALA A 142 -9.44 20.10 1.59
N GLU A 143 -8.60 20.91 2.24
CA GLU A 143 -7.21 20.57 2.53
C GLU A 143 -7.08 19.39 3.51
N VAL A 144 -7.82 19.42 4.62
CA VAL A 144 -7.89 18.31 5.58
C VAL A 144 -8.42 17.04 4.90
N GLY A 145 -9.42 17.19 4.03
CA GLY A 145 -9.96 16.09 3.23
C GLY A 145 -8.92 15.44 2.31
N ARG A 146 -8.13 16.23 1.57
CA ARG A 146 -7.05 15.70 0.71
C ARG A 146 -6.01 14.93 1.50
N ARG A 147 -5.55 15.48 2.63
CA ARG A 147 -4.61 14.76 3.52
C ARG A 147 -5.20 13.47 4.07
N LEU A 148 -6.47 13.51 4.52
CA LEU A 148 -7.15 12.32 5.03
C LEU A 148 -7.31 11.24 3.94
N TYR A 149 -7.63 11.62 2.70
CA TYR A 149 -7.64 10.69 1.57
C TYR A 149 -6.24 10.12 1.28
N SER A 150 -5.19 10.94 1.33
CA SER A 150 -3.81 10.50 1.09
C SER A 150 -3.38 9.44 2.13
N VAL A 151 -3.54 9.71 3.43
CA VAL A 151 -3.21 8.71 4.46
C VAL A 151 -4.10 7.47 4.41
N THR A 152 -5.38 7.61 4.02
CA THR A 152 -6.28 6.46 3.78
C THR A 152 -5.76 5.58 2.63
N ALA A 153 -5.25 6.19 1.55
CA ALA A 153 -4.65 5.47 0.44
C ALA A 153 -3.41 4.68 0.89
N GLU A 154 -2.59 5.28 1.74
CA GLU A 154 -1.43 4.61 2.31
C GLU A 154 -1.79 3.44 3.23
N GLN A 155 -2.81 3.60 4.09
CA GLN A 155 -3.33 2.52 4.93
C GLN A 155 -3.87 1.36 4.09
N ALA A 156 -4.64 1.68 3.05
CA ALA A 156 -5.18 0.70 2.10
C ALA A 156 -4.05 -0.05 1.38
N ARG A 157 -3.01 0.67 0.94
CA ARG A 157 -1.82 0.08 0.30
C ARG A 157 -1.06 -0.81 1.26
N LEU A 158 -0.89 -0.42 2.52
CA LEU A 158 -0.29 -1.28 3.54
C LEU A 158 -1.14 -2.54 3.79
N ALA A 159 -2.47 -2.42 3.88
CA ALA A 159 -3.35 -3.59 3.98
C ALA A 159 -3.22 -4.52 2.77
N SER A 160 -3.04 -3.97 1.56
CA SER A 160 -2.76 -4.76 0.34
C SER A 160 -1.46 -5.55 0.47
N TRP A 161 -0.37 -4.89 0.89
CA TRP A 161 0.92 -5.53 1.13
C TRP A 161 0.81 -6.69 2.12
N LEU A 162 0.19 -6.45 3.28
CA LEU A 162 0.00 -7.47 4.32
C LEU A 162 -0.85 -8.66 3.84
N CYS A 163 -1.86 -8.40 3.00
CA CYS A 163 -2.66 -9.45 2.38
C CYS A 163 -1.84 -10.26 1.37
N PHE A 164 -1.02 -9.59 0.56
CA PHE A 164 -0.14 -10.25 -0.40
C PHE A 164 0.89 -11.15 0.28
N ASP A 165 1.57 -10.64 1.31
CA ASP A 165 2.58 -11.37 2.09
C ASP A 165 2.01 -12.61 2.79
N THR A 166 0.70 -12.62 3.04
CA THR A 166 -0.02 -13.75 3.65
C THR A 166 -0.78 -14.62 2.63
N GLY A 167 -0.53 -14.43 1.33
CA GLY A 167 -1.12 -15.23 0.24
C GLY A 167 -2.58 -14.91 -0.09
N ARG A 168 -3.17 -13.85 0.50
CA ARG A 168 -4.56 -13.42 0.28
C ARG A 168 -4.67 -12.48 -0.92
N TYR A 169 -4.32 -12.97 -2.12
CA TYR A 169 -4.15 -12.14 -3.32
C TYR A 169 -5.42 -11.41 -3.78
N ALA A 170 -6.59 -12.04 -3.74
CA ALA A 170 -7.85 -11.39 -4.11
C ALA A 170 -8.17 -10.20 -3.19
N LEU A 171 -7.91 -10.36 -1.88
CA LEU A 171 -8.09 -9.30 -0.91
C LEU A 171 -7.04 -8.19 -1.08
N ALA A 172 -5.79 -8.55 -1.40
CA ALA A 172 -4.75 -7.59 -1.72
C ALA A 172 -5.17 -6.71 -2.91
N GLN A 173 -5.70 -7.31 -3.98
CA GLN A 173 -6.17 -6.56 -5.15
C GLN A 173 -7.30 -5.58 -4.81
N ARG A 174 -8.26 -5.98 -3.96
CA ARG A 174 -9.34 -5.09 -3.48
C ARG A 174 -8.79 -3.89 -2.70
N TYR A 175 -7.81 -4.13 -1.82
CA TYR A 175 -7.14 -3.06 -1.09
C TYR A 175 -6.31 -2.14 -2.00
N THR A 176 -5.63 -2.68 -3.02
CA THR A 176 -4.93 -1.88 -4.03
C THR A 176 -5.89 -0.98 -4.80
N GLN A 177 -7.05 -1.49 -5.23
CA GLN A 177 -8.06 -0.68 -5.93
C GLN A 177 -8.57 0.47 -5.05
N MET A 178 -8.85 0.20 -3.77
CA MET A 178 -9.28 1.24 -2.83
C MET A 178 -8.18 2.28 -2.61
N ALA A 179 -6.92 1.85 -2.50
CA ALA A 179 -5.78 2.75 -2.37
C ALA A 179 -5.65 3.70 -3.58
N LEU A 180 -5.80 3.18 -4.81
CA LEU A 180 -5.77 4.01 -6.02
C LEU A 180 -6.88 5.06 -6.05
N ARG A 181 -8.11 4.67 -5.67
CA ARG A 181 -9.24 5.60 -5.61
C ARG A 181 -9.02 6.69 -4.56
N ALA A 182 -8.54 6.32 -3.38
CA ALA A 182 -8.25 7.28 -2.32
C ALA A 182 -7.11 8.23 -2.73
N ALA A 183 -6.04 7.73 -3.36
CA ALA A 183 -4.95 8.58 -3.87
C ALA A 183 -5.45 9.55 -4.95
N HIS A 184 -6.34 9.10 -5.83
CA HIS A 184 -6.98 9.96 -6.82
C HIS A 184 -7.84 11.05 -6.17
N SER A 185 -8.66 10.71 -5.18
CA SER A 185 -9.46 11.68 -4.41
C SER A 185 -8.60 12.66 -3.59
N ALA A 186 -7.39 12.26 -3.21
CA ALA A 186 -6.42 13.13 -2.54
C ALA A 186 -5.72 14.10 -3.51
N GLU A 187 -5.81 13.85 -4.83
CA GLU A 187 -4.97 14.47 -5.85
C GLU A 187 -3.46 14.24 -5.61
N ASP A 188 -3.11 13.17 -4.89
CA ASP A 188 -1.75 12.86 -4.47
C ASP A 188 -1.08 11.90 -5.46
N ARG A 189 -0.30 12.47 -6.38
CA ARG A 189 0.39 11.71 -7.44
C ARG A 189 1.52 10.84 -6.90
N GLN A 190 2.17 11.23 -5.80
CA GLN A 190 3.26 10.45 -5.23
C GLN A 190 2.72 9.19 -4.56
N VAL A 191 1.64 9.31 -3.78
CA VAL A 191 0.95 8.13 -3.21
C VAL A 191 0.33 7.26 -4.31
N GLY A 192 -0.23 7.86 -5.36
CA GLY A 192 -0.71 7.11 -6.53
C GLY A 192 0.39 6.28 -7.19
N ALA A 193 1.56 6.87 -7.43
CA ALA A 193 2.72 6.16 -7.97
C ALA A 193 3.24 5.07 -7.02
N ASN A 194 3.23 5.32 -5.71
CA ASN A 194 3.57 4.32 -4.69
C ASN A 194 2.67 3.07 -4.79
N VAL A 195 1.35 3.27 -4.83
CA VAL A 195 0.37 2.17 -4.93
C VAL A 195 0.60 1.35 -6.19
N LEU A 196 0.83 2.01 -7.33
CA LEU A 196 1.12 1.34 -8.60
C LEU A 196 2.47 0.63 -8.60
N GLY A 197 3.51 1.19 -7.97
CA GLY A 197 4.80 0.53 -7.80
C GLY A 197 4.71 -0.74 -6.96
N PHE A 198 3.90 -0.73 -5.90
CA PHE A 198 3.59 -1.95 -5.15
C PHE A 198 2.78 -2.96 -5.97
N ALA A 199 1.79 -2.52 -6.73
CA ALA A 199 1.05 -3.39 -7.64
C ALA A 199 1.96 -4.03 -8.70
N ALA A 200 2.94 -3.28 -9.22
CA ALA A 200 3.94 -3.78 -10.15
C ALA A 200 4.80 -4.89 -9.52
N PHE A 201 5.25 -4.70 -8.28
CA PHE A 201 5.95 -5.75 -7.54
C PHE A 201 5.09 -7.00 -7.35
N GLN A 202 3.83 -6.84 -6.90
CA GLN A 202 2.91 -7.96 -6.68
C GLN A 202 2.63 -8.75 -7.97
N ALA A 203 2.64 -8.08 -9.13
CA ALA A 203 2.53 -8.71 -10.44
C ALA A 203 3.81 -9.48 -10.79
N GLY A 204 4.97 -8.82 -10.71
CA GLY A 204 6.27 -9.42 -11.04
C GLY A 204 6.60 -10.64 -10.17
N ALA A 205 6.35 -10.54 -8.86
CA ALA A 205 6.55 -11.65 -7.92
C ALA A 205 5.66 -12.88 -8.20
N ARG A 206 4.61 -12.73 -9.02
CA ARG A 206 3.75 -13.83 -9.49
C ARG A 206 4.02 -14.23 -10.94
N GLY A 207 5.09 -13.72 -11.54
CA GLY A 207 5.49 -14.02 -12.92
C GLY A 207 4.73 -13.22 -13.99
N ASP A 208 3.94 -12.21 -13.61
CA ASP A 208 3.23 -11.35 -14.56
C ASP A 208 4.06 -10.09 -14.88
N GLY A 209 5.09 -10.28 -15.70
CA GLY A 209 5.98 -9.20 -16.15
C GLY A 209 5.25 -8.12 -16.97
N VAL A 210 4.22 -8.51 -17.73
CA VAL A 210 3.42 -7.59 -18.55
C VAL A 210 2.67 -6.60 -17.67
N ALA A 211 1.96 -7.08 -16.64
CA ALA A 211 1.29 -6.21 -15.70
C ALA A 211 2.29 -5.38 -14.87
N ALA A 212 3.43 -5.96 -14.49
CA ALA A 212 4.47 -5.24 -13.75
C ALA A 212 5.02 -4.03 -14.53
N GLU A 213 5.35 -4.22 -15.81
CA GLU A 213 5.76 -3.12 -16.69
C GLU A 213 4.62 -2.10 -16.88
N ALA A 214 3.40 -2.56 -17.13
CA ALA A 214 2.26 -1.68 -17.36
C ALA A 214 1.99 -0.77 -16.14
N PHE A 215 1.92 -1.32 -14.92
CA PHE A 215 1.72 -0.54 -13.71
C PHE A 215 2.84 0.48 -13.49
N SER A 216 4.10 0.08 -13.69
CA SER A 216 5.25 0.97 -13.52
C SER A 216 5.22 2.12 -14.52
N ARG A 217 4.89 1.85 -15.79
CA ARG A 217 4.76 2.90 -16.81
C ARG A 217 3.60 3.84 -16.54
N ILE A 218 2.46 3.33 -16.06
CA ILE A 218 1.32 4.16 -15.66
C ILE A 218 1.71 5.06 -14.48
N ALA A 219 2.47 4.54 -13.50
CA ALA A 219 2.95 5.32 -12.36
C ALA A 219 3.86 6.47 -12.81
N LEU A 220 4.84 6.21 -13.67
CA LEU A 220 5.74 7.24 -14.21
C LEU A 220 4.99 8.28 -15.05
N ALA A 221 4.04 7.84 -15.89
CA ALA A 221 3.25 8.75 -16.71
C ALA A 221 2.31 9.62 -15.86
N GLY A 222 1.61 9.03 -14.88
CA GLY A 222 0.66 9.72 -14.01
C GLY A 222 1.32 10.62 -12.96
N GLY A 223 2.59 10.33 -12.60
CA GLY A 223 3.39 11.09 -11.66
C GLY A 223 4.30 12.15 -12.28
N ARG A 224 4.38 12.24 -13.61
CA ARG A 224 5.32 13.13 -14.32
C ARG A 224 5.31 14.56 -13.75
N GLY A 225 6.48 15.01 -13.30
CA GLY A 225 6.68 16.36 -12.74
C GLY A 225 6.23 16.54 -11.29
N ALA A 226 5.69 15.50 -10.65
CA ALA A 226 5.23 15.53 -9.26
C ALA A 226 5.93 14.51 -8.34
N LEU A 227 6.65 13.53 -8.91
CA LEU A 227 7.43 12.55 -8.14
C LEU A 227 8.74 13.17 -7.68
N THR A 228 9.07 12.92 -6.42
CA THR A 228 10.42 13.16 -5.90
C THR A 228 11.39 12.11 -6.45
N PRO A 229 12.71 12.37 -6.44
CA PRO A 229 13.70 11.46 -7.00
C PRO A 229 13.63 10.04 -6.44
N ALA A 230 13.50 9.84 -5.12
CA ALA A 230 13.45 8.49 -4.56
C ALA A 230 12.17 7.74 -4.98
N VAL A 231 11.04 8.43 -5.09
CA VAL A 231 9.78 7.83 -5.55
C VAL A 231 9.86 7.42 -7.01
N GLU A 232 10.35 8.31 -7.88
CA GLU A 232 10.54 7.98 -9.30
C GLU A 232 11.56 6.86 -9.48
N GLY A 233 12.66 6.88 -8.71
CA GLY A 233 13.69 5.85 -8.70
C GLY A 233 13.14 4.49 -8.28
N ALA A 234 12.30 4.43 -7.24
CA ALA A 234 11.66 3.21 -6.79
C ALA A 234 10.76 2.61 -7.89
N VAL A 235 10.00 3.45 -8.60
CA VAL A 235 9.15 3.01 -9.73
C VAL A 235 10.00 2.52 -10.89
N HIS A 236 11.12 3.16 -11.20
CA HIS A 236 12.08 2.67 -12.21
C HIS A 236 12.70 1.33 -11.83
N ALA A 237 12.98 1.09 -10.56
CA ALA A 237 13.44 -0.22 -10.09
C ALA A 237 12.38 -1.31 -10.33
N ARG A 238 11.09 -1.00 -10.09
CA ARG A 238 9.99 -1.92 -10.41
C ARG A 238 9.81 -2.14 -11.91
N LEU A 239 10.00 -1.10 -12.73
CA LEU A 239 10.00 -1.21 -14.19
C LEU A 239 11.12 -2.15 -14.68
N GLY A 240 12.32 -2.01 -14.13
CA GLY A 240 13.46 -2.87 -14.45
C GLY A 240 13.17 -4.33 -14.15
N MET A 241 12.62 -4.62 -12.96
CA MET A 241 12.18 -5.96 -12.58
C MET A 241 11.11 -6.52 -13.53
N GLY A 242 10.11 -5.71 -13.91
CA GLY A 242 9.08 -6.13 -14.87
C GLY A 242 9.67 -6.50 -16.23
N ARG A 243 10.58 -5.68 -16.75
CA ARG A 243 11.27 -5.91 -18.03
C ARG A 243 12.20 -7.13 -18.01
N ALA A 244 12.91 -7.33 -16.90
CA ALA A 244 13.74 -8.52 -16.72
C ALA A 244 12.87 -9.79 -16.77
N GLY A 245 11.71 -9.78 -16.10
CA GLY A 245 10.72 -10.87 -16.17
C GLY A 245 10.16 -11.14 -17.58
N LEU A 246 10.24 -10.16 -18.49
CA LEU A 246 9.88 -10.30 -19.90
C LEU A 246 11.06 -10.72 -20.80
N GLY A 247 12.27 -10.86 -20.26
CA GLY A 247 13.49 -11.14 -21.01
C GLY A 247 14.11 -9.91 -21.71
N ASP A 248 13.62 -8.70 -21.44
CA ASP A 248 14.19 -7.45 -21.96
C ASP A 248 15.36 -6.98 -21.06
N SER A 249 16.49 -7.68 -21.14
CA SER A 249 17.68 -7.34 -20.35
C SER A 249 18.20 -5.91 -20.61
N PRO A 250 18.27 -5.40 -21.86
CA PRO A 250 18.71 -4.03 -22.11
C PRO A 250 17.76 -2.98 -21.49
N GLY A 251 16.45 -3.17 -21.63
CA GLY A 251 15.46 -2.26 -21.05
C GLY A 251 15.39 -2.33 -19.53
N ALA A 252 15.67 -3.51 -18.95
CA ALA A 252 15.84 -3.68 -17.51
C ALA A 252 17.05 -2.89 -16.98
N ALA A 253 18.23 -3.10 -17.58
CA ALA A 253 19.46 -2.40 -17.21
C ALA A 253 19.30 -0.88 -17.27
N ALA A 254 18.74 -0.34 -18.36
CA ALA A 254 18.49 1.10 -18.50
C ALA A 254 17.54 1.66 -17.42
N SER A 255 16.60 0.85 -16.95
CA SER A 255 15.67 1.23 -15.88
C SER A 255 16.38 1.24 -14.52
N PHE A 256 17.23 0.25 -14.24
CA PHE A 256 18.04 0.19 -13.03
C PHE A 256 19.06 1.32 -12.97
N ASP A 257 19.75 1.63 -14.07
CA ASP A 257 20.67 2.77 -14.15
C ASP A 257 19.95 4.10 -13.83
N THR A 258 18.70 4.23 -14.29
CA THR A 258 17.87 5.41 -14.00
C THR A 258 17.47 5.46 -12.53
N ALA A 259 17.09 4.31 -11.94
CA ALA A 259 16.79 4.21 -10.52
C ALA A 259 18.00 4.58 -9.65
N GLU A 260 19.21 4.13 -10.01
CA GLU A 260 20.44 4.43 -9.30
C GLU A 260 20.80 5.93 -9.34
N ARG A 261 20.71 6.56 -10.52
CA ARG A 261 20.93 8.01 -10.65
C ARG A 261 19.95 8.81 -9.79
N LEU A 262 18.67 8.47 -9.83
CA LEU A 262 17.62 9.17 -9.08
C LEU A 262 17.81 9.02 -7.57
N LEU A 263 18.13 7.81 -7.11
CA LEU A 263 18.43 7.54 -5.71
C LEU A 263 19.72 8.25 -5.24
N THR A 264 20.71 8.39 -6.11
CA THR A 264 21.94 9.16 -5.79
C THR A 264 21.64 10.65 -5.64
N SER A 265 20.65 11.17 -6.38
CA SER A 265 20.24 12.58 -6.32
C SER A 265 19.17 12.91 -5.29
N SER A 266 18.59 11.92 -4.60
CA SER A 266 17.51 12.15 -3.63
C SER A 266 18.03 12.75 -2.33
N ASP A 267 17.32 13.72 -1.78
CA ASP A 267 17.53 14.22 -0.42
C ASP A 267 16.49 13.60 0.53
N PRO A 268 16.88 12.74 1.49
CA PRO A 268 15.95 12.11 2.43
C PRO A 268 15.01 13.07 3.18
N GLU A 269 15.37 14.35 3.36
CA GLU A 269 14.53 15.34 4.05
C GLU A 269 13.43 15.93 3.13
N GLU A 270 13.59 15.82 1.81
CA GLU A 270 12.60 16.27 0.82
C GLU A 270 11.69 15.12 0.33
N GLU A 271 11.98 13.90 0.75
CA GLU A 271 11.25 12.69 0.36
C GLU A 271 10.04 12.42 1.28
N PRO A 272 8.94 11.84 0.76
CA PRO A 272 7.84 11.42 1.62
C PRO A 272 8.29 10.36 2.64
N ASP A 273 7.88 10.49 3.91
CA ASP A 273 8.25 9.55 4.98
C ASP A 273 8.08 8.08 4.60
N TRP A 274 7.06 7.74 3.80
CA TRP A 274 6.78 6.36 3.40
C TRP A 274 7.77 5.74 2.41
N ILE A 275 8.65 6.51 1.74
CA ILE A 275 9.67 5.99 0.82
C ILE A 275 10.97 5.61 1.55
N TYR A 276 11.03 5.71 2.89
CA TYR A 276 12.20 5.38 3.71
C TYR A 276 12.83 4.01 3.43
N TRP A 277 12.07 3.08 2.88
CA TRP A 277 12.51 1.72 2.55
C TRP A 277 13.40 1.68 1.31
N PHE A 278 13.34 2.66 0.39
CA PHE A 278 14.08 2.59 -0.87
C PHE A 278 15.49 3.14 -0.70
N LYS A 279 16.46 2.25 -0.46
CA LYS A 279 17.88 2.58 -0.33
C LYS A 279 18.72 1.78 -1.31
N VAL A 280 20.02 2.09 -1.37
CA VAL A 280 20.99 1.41 -2.26
C VAL A 280 20.94 -0.11 -2.07
N GLY A 281 20.80 -0.57 -0.82
CA GLY A 281 20.67 -2.00 -0.51
C GLY A 281 19.42 -2.63 -1.12
N ASP A 282 18.29 -1.92 -1.11
CA ASP A 282 17.02 -2.38 -1.67
C ASP A 282 17.05 -2.39 -3.20
N LEU A 283 17.64 -1.36 -3.82
CA LEU A 283 17.86 -1.34 -5.27
C LEU A 283 18.74 -2.50 -5.73
N HIS A 284 19.89 -2.72 -5.07
CA HIS A 284 20.74 -3.87 -5.38
C HIS A 284 20.05 -5.21 -5.12
N GLY A 285 19.20 -5.29 -4.09
CA GLY A 285 18.37 -6.45 -3.84
C GLY A 285 17.40 -6.74 -4.98
N ILE A 286 16.74 -5.71 -5.51
CA ILE A 286 15.85 -5.81 -6.68
C ILE A 286 16.62 -6.27 -7.92
N ILE A 287 17.80 -5.67 -8.20
CA ILE A 287 18.64 -6.04 -9.34
C ILE A 287 19.10 -7.49 -9.23
N GLY A 288 19.55 -7.94 -8.05
CA GLY A 288 20.09 -9.28 -7.87
C GLY A 288 19.08 -10.43 -8.00
N VAL A 289 17.77 -10.13 -7.96
CA VAL A 289 16.70 -11.13 -8.14
C VAL A 289 15.99 -11.04 -9.49
N SER A 290 16.38 -10.06 -10.32
CA SER A 290 15.81 -9.81 -11.65
C SER A 290 16.67 -10.46 -12.74
#